data_AF-A0A0D0VS11-F1
#
_entry.id   AF-A0A0D0VS11-F1
#
_cell.length_a   1.000
_cell.length_b   1.000
_cell.length_c   1.000
_cell.angle_alpha   90.00
_cell.angle_beta   90.00
_cell.angle_gamma   90.00
#
_symmetry.space_group_name_H-M   'P 1'
#
loop_
_entity.id
_entity.type
_entity.pdbx_description
1 polymer ?
#
loop_
_entity_poly.entity_id
_entity_poly.type
_entity_poly.pdbx_seq_one_letter_code
_entity_poly.pdbx_strand_id
1 'polypeptide(L)'
;MGCVQHLLRVFLLTAKKAFLINLRPTYFPPSSEEEESIQLLPNAVATPRSIKKGKGMYVLCRKETIDHLVTGKVLRQIPHLQIPPNLTSIIHSQLLYRILYELRHIHRRLEALPRCENQKDAVEVKNVLQRLSEEEVEDVRGGRPVTDKDVVAFFDVAGLTTSDSPIITQDIPVPSSLANISPDIALLPLKTNGNHPEDRNTNVSLPVYKLASLFPSELHPFIGCSLQAIMSTEKQRFPPNNHLLHRSIPSDVLALRAFDRDQHNTVQGSLGTLLAVSLWRLACFHGQAWET
;
A
#
# COMPACT_ATOMS: atom_id res chain seq x y z
N MET A 1 3.66 1.82 25.51
CA MET A 1 3.32 2.96 24.65
C MET A 1 4.39 3.32 23.60
N GLY A 2 5.55 2.63 23.54
CA GLY A 2 6.59 2.93 22.52
C GLY A 2 6.38 2.36 21.11
N CYS A 3 5.47 1.41 20.92
CA CYS A 3 5.29 0.68 19.64
C CYS A 3 4.69 1.58 18.54
N VAL A 4 3.67 2.38 18.86
CA VAL A 4 3.04 3.30 17.88
C VAL A 4 4.01 4.41 17.47
N GLN A 5 4.74 5.02 18.39
CA GLN A 5 5.76 6.03 18.03
C GLN A 5 6.94 5.43 17.27
N HIS A 6 7.32 4.17 17.53
CA HIS A 6 8.36 3.48 16.78
C HIS A 6 7.88 3.12 15.37
N LEU A 7 6.68 2.58 15.22
CA LEU A 7 6.04 2.32 13.93
C LEU A 7 5.77 3.61 13.16
N LEU A 8 5.34 4.69 13.81
CA LEU A 8 5.20 6.01 13.20
C LEU A 8 6.57 6.56 12.81
N ARG A 9 7.63 6.35 13.59
CA ARG A 9 9.01 6.73 13.20
C ARG A 9 9.56 5.89 12.05
N VAL A 10 9.35 4.59 12.05
CA VAL A 10 9.77 3.69 10.96
C VAL A 10 8.95 3.99 9.71
N PHE A 11 7.65 4.22 9.86
CA PHE A 11 6.76 4.71 8.83
C PHE A 11 7.22 6.07 8.33
N LEU A 12 7.55 7.04 9.18
CA LEU A 12 8.05 8.37 8.79
C LEU A 12 9.44 8.32 8.14
N LEU A 13 10.35 7.47 8.63
CA LEU A 13 11.69 7.28 8.05
C LEU A 13 11.60 6.58 6.69
N THR A 14 10.70 5.61 6.56
CA THR A 14 10.41 4.92 5.29
C THR A 14 9.62 5.84 4.37
N ALA A 15 8.70 6.66 4.90
CA ALA A 15 7.88 7.64 4.20
C ALA A 15 8.74 8.77 3.64
N LYS A 16 9.76 9.23 4.38
CA LYS A 16 10.77 10.18 3.88
C LYS A 16 11.41 9.71 2.57
N LYS A 17 11.69 8.40 2.45
CA LYS A 17 12.13 7.79 1.18
C LYS A 17 10.98 7.50 0.21
N ALA A 18 9.77 7.31 0.72
CA ALA A 18 8.57 7.07 -0.07
C ALA A 18 8.18 8.30 -0.92
N PHE A 19 8.44 9.53 -0.42
CA PHE A 19 8.30 10.77 -1.19
C PHE A 19 9.31 10.91 -2.33
N LEU A 20 10.26 9.99 -2.46
CA LEU A 20 11.26 10.03 -3.51
C LEU A 20 11.12 8.84 -4.45
N ILE A 21 11.36 9.10 -5.73
CA ILE A 21 11.55 8.09 -6.75
C ILE A 21 13.00 8.17 -7.18
N ASN A 22 13.70 7.05 -7.09
CA ASN A 22 15.05 6.94 -7.63
C ASN A 22 14.94 6.61 -9.12
N LEU A 23 15.34 7.56 -9.95
CA LEU A 23 15.46 7.36 -11.38
C LEU A 23 16.92 7.00 -11.72
N ARG A 24 17.12 5.92 -12.47
CA ARG A 24 18.46 5.42 -12.83
C ARG A 24 18.60 5.25 -14.34
N PRO A 25 19.79 5.58 -14.90
CA PRO A 25 20.11 5.26 -16.28
C PRO A 25 19.94 3.76 -16.53
N THR A 26 19.24 3.42 -17.60
CA THR A 26 18.97 2.05 -18.04
C THR A 26 19.37 1.96 -19.49
N TYR A 27 20.30 1.05 -19.77
CA TYR A 27 20.77 0.79 -21.12
C TYR A 27 19.77 -0.10 -21.86
N PHE A 28 19.39 0.33 -23.06
CA PHE A 28 18.62 -0.45 -24.01
C PHE A 28 19.55 -0.82 -25.17
N PRO A 29 19.82 -2.12 -25.37
CA PRO A 29 20.65 -2.56 -26.49
C PRO A 29 19.99 -2.15 -27.81
N PRO A 30 20.78 -1.95 -28.87
CA PRO A 30 20.24 -1.55 -30.15
C PRO A 30 19.36 -2.68 -30.67
N SER A 31 18.15 -2.34 -31.10
CA SER A 31 17.32 -3.23 -31.91
C SER A 31 17.74 -3.06 -33.38
N SER A 32 17.33 -3.96 -34.28
CA SER A 32 17.77 -3.96 -35.70
C SER A 32 17.54 -2.63 -36.45
N GLU A 33 16.78 -1.70 -35.88
CA GLU A 33 16.42 -0.40 -36.46
C GLU A 33 16.68 0.80 -35.53
N GLU A 34 17.16 0.59 -34.29
CA GLU A 34 17.33 1.68 -33.30
C GLU A 34 18.76 1.73 -32.75
N GLU A 35 19.29 2.95 -32.61
CA GLU A 35 20.56 3.20 -31.95
C GLU A 35 20.50 2.86 -30.45
N GLU A 36 21.67 2.56 -29.87
CA GLU A 36 21.82 2.39 -28.43
C GLU A 36 21.25 3.60 -27.68
N SER A 37 20.37 3.35 -26.71
CA SER A 37 19.78 4.42 -25.92
C SER A 37 19.94 4.18 -24.43
N ILE A 38 20.22 5.25 -23.70
CA ILE A 38 20.27 5.25 -22.25
C ILE A 38 19.08 6.08 -21.76
N GLN A 39 18.11 5.41 -21.13
CA GLN A 39 16.91 6.08 -20.63
C GLN A 39 16.92 6.15 -19.11
N LEU A 40 16.46 7.27 -18.59
CA LEU A 40 16.28 7.45 -17.16
C LEU A 40 14.93 6.84 -16.71
N LEU A 41 14.99 5.71 -16.00
CA LEU A 41 13.80 4.95 -15.58
C LEU A 41 13.71 4.78 -14.06
N PRO A 42 12.49 4.65 -13.51
CA PRO A 42 12.30 4.34 -12.10
C PRO A 42 12.97 3.01 -11.72
N ASN A 43 13.66 3.05 -10.59
CA ASN A 43 14.35 1.90 -10.02
C ASN A 43 13.71 1.49 -8.69
N ALA A 44 13.46 0.20 -8.53
CA ALA A 44 12.89 -0.41 -7.33
C ALA A 44 11.52 0.18 -6.87
N VAL A 45 10.73 0.75 -7.80
CA VAL A 45 9.34 1.18 -7.50
C VAL A 45 8.43 -0.05 -7.44
N ALA A 46 8.36 -0.82 -8.52
CA ALA A 46 7.52 -2.02 -8.63
C ALA A 46 7.96 -3.18 -7.73
N THR A 47 9.27 -3.46 -7.62
CA THR A 47 9.80 -4.57 -6.81
C THR A 47 11.03 -4.12 -6.00
N PRO A 48 11.16 -4.52 -4.72
CA PRO A 48 12.25 -4.03 -3.87
C PRO A 48 13.62 -4.67 -4.15
N ARG A 49 13.66 -5.78 -4.90
CA ARG A 49 14.89 -6.59 -5.10
C ARG A 49 15.79 -6.12 -6.25
N SER A 50 15.31 -5.25 -7.13
CA SER A 50 16.08 -4.78 -8.30
C SER A 50 16.76 -3.44 -8.00
N ILE A 51 17.90 -3.48 -7.29
CA ILE A 51 18.76 -2.30 -7.17
C ILE A 51 19.72 -2.29 -8.35
N LYS A 52 19.39 -1.55 -9.41
CA LYS A 52 20.35 -1.30 -10.50
C LYS A 52 21.59 -0.62 -9.94
N LYS A 53 22.80 -0.99 -10.37
CA LYS A 53 24.05 -0.31 -9.99
C LYS A 53 24.16 1.05 -10.71
N GLY A 54 25.00 1.96 -10.19
CA GLY A 54 25.26 3.28 -10.81
C GLY A 54 24.74 4.49 -10.01
N LYS A 55 25.01 5.69 -10.52
CA LYS A 55 24.53 6.97 -9.95
C LYS A 55 23.11 7.22 -10.44
N GLY A 56 22.16 7.30 -9.52
CA GLY A 56 20.77 7.69 -9.80
C GLY A 56 20.49 9.13 -9.40
N MET A 57 19.32 9.62 -9.77
CA MET A 57 18.78 10.87 -9.26
C MET A 57 17.50 10.61 -8.48
N TYR A 58 17.29 11.36 -7.41
CA TYR A 58 16.05 11.31 -6.64
C TYR A 58 15.16 12.46 -7.05
N VAL A 59 13.90 12.15 -7.37
CA VAL A 59 12.87 13.14 -7.68
C VAL A 59 11.70 12.96 -6.72
N LEU A 60 10.96 14.04 -6.45
CA LEU A 60 9.76 13.94 -5.62
C LEU A 60 8.73 13.03 -6.33
N CYS A 61 8.10 12.16 -5.55
CA CYS A 61 7.03 11.26 -5.97
C CYS A 61 5.74 12.05 -6.12
N ARG A 62 5.73 12.98 -7.08
CA ARG A 62 4.62 13.90 -7.38
C ARG A 62 4.52 14.05 -8.89
N LYS A 63 3.32 13.82 -9.44
CA LYS A 63 3.05 13.80 -10.87
C LYS A 63 3.54 15.08 -11.56
N GLU A 64 3.22 16.24 -11.00
CA GLU A 64 3.65 17.53 -11.59
C GLU A 64 5.18 17.68 -11.60
N THR A 65 5.88 17.16 -10.59
CA THR A 65 7.36 17.21 -10.57
C THR A 65 7.97 16.36 -11.67
N ILE A 66 7.35 15.20 -11.95
CA ILE A 66 7.79 14.28 -13.01
C ILE A 66 7.44 14.85 -14.39
N ASP A 67 6.26 15.45 -14.56
CA ASP A 67 5.86 16.10 -15.82
C ASP A 67 6.79 17.29 -16.15
N HIS A 68 7.18 18.08 -15.15
CA HIS A 68 8.20 19.12 -15.32
C HIS A 68 9.58 18.56 -15.66
N LEU A 69 9.93 17.38 -15.15
CA LEU A 69 11.18 16.71 -15.50
C LEU A 69 11.18 16.27 -16.98
N VAL A 70 10.07 15.71 -17.47
CA VAL A 70 9.91 15.25 -18.87
C VAL A 70 9.97 16.42 -19.86
N THR A 71 9.35 17.55 -19.50
CA THR A 71 9.31 18.75 -20.36
C THR A 71 10.53 19.67 -20.18
N GLY A 72 11.26 19.51 -19.08
CA GLY A 72 12.35 20.39 -18.67
C GLY A 72 13.68 20.13 -19.38
N LYS A 73 14.53 21.16 -19.42
CA LYS A 73 15.91 21.08 -19.98
C LYS A 73 16.96 20.59 -18.98
N VAL A 74 16.55 20.14 -17.79
CA VAL A 74 17.44 19.88 -16.65
C VAL A 74 18.50 18.80 -16.94
N LEU A 75 18.20 17.82 -17.80
CA LEU A 75 19.12 16.71 -18.10
C LEU A 75 20.06 16.94 -19.30
N ARG A 76 20.09 18.13 -19.90
CA ARG A 76 21.01 18.43 -21.03
C ARG A 76 22.51 18.29 -20.70
N GLN A 77 22.85 18.08 -19.43
CA GLN A 77 24.22 17.97 -18.95
C GLN A 77 24.82 16.55 -19.06
N ILE A 78 24.02 15.52 -19.34
CA ILE A 78 24.51 14.13 -19.51
C ILE A 78 24.30 13.71 -20.97
N PRO A 79 25.38 13.56 -21.77
CA PRO A 79 25.29 13.12 -23.16
C PRO A 79 24.56 11.79 -23.27
N HIS A 80 23.71 11.63 -24.29
CA HIS A 80 22.95 10.40 -24.61
C HIS A 80 21.90 9.95 -23.58
N LEU A 81 21.75 10.65 -22.43
CA LEU A 81 20.71 10.34 -21.46
C LEU A 81 19.37 10.92 -21.92
N GLN A 82 18.39 10.05 -22.15
CA GLN A 82 17.04 10.41 -22.56
C GLN A 82 16.05 10.24 -21.39
N ILE A 83 15.03 11.09 -21.36
CA ILE A 83 13.86 10.92 -20.49
C ILE A 83 12.73 10.41 -21.37
N PRO A 84 12.17 9.23 -21.09
CA PRO A 84 11.08 8.73 -21.91
C PRO A 84 9.85 9.65 -21.75
N PRO A 85 9.15 10.00 -22.84
CA PRO A 85 8.02 10.93 -22.78
C PRO A 85 6.84 10.40 -21.97
N ASN A 86 6.77 9.08 -21.78
CA ASN A 86 5.77 8.39 -20.98
C ASN A 86 6.27 8.06 -19.55
N LEU A 87 7.34 8.70 -19.04
CA LEU A 87 7.91 8.42 -17.71
C LEU A 87 6.86 8.49 -16.60
N THR A 88 5.96 9.49 -16.64
CA THR A 88 4.86 9.64 -15.67
C THR A 88 3.96 8.41 -15.65
N SER A 89 3.58 7.91 -16.83
CA SER A 89 2.80 6.69 -16.98
C SER A 89 3.56 5.46 -16.47
N ILE A 90 4.85 5.31 -16.81
CA ILE A 90 5.68 4.20 -16.32
C ILE A 90 5.70 4.17 -14.79
N ILE A 91 5.91 5.33 -14.15
CA ILE A 91 5.92 5.45 -12.68
C ILE A 91 4.56 5.09 -12.09
N HIS A 92 3.47 5.62 -12.65
CA HIS A 92 2.12 5.34 -12.17
C HIS A 92 1.80 3.84 -12.23
N SER A 93 2.07 3.18 -13.37
CA SER A 93 1.92 1.72 -13.50
C SER A 93 2.74 0.96 -12.46
N GLN A 94 3.99 1.38 -12.22
CA GLN A 94 4.85 0.70 -11.24
C GLN A 94 4.38 0.89 -9.80
N LEU A 95 3.76 2.03 -9.46
CA LEU A 95 3.15 2.28 -8.15
C LEU A 95 1.92 1.39 -7.94
N LEU A 96 1.04 1.30 -8.94
CA LEU A 96 -0.13 0.39 -8.90
C LEU A 96 0.33 -1.07 -8.77
N TYR A 97 1.28 -1.50 -9.61
CA TYR A 97 1.86 -2.83 -9.56
C TYR A 97 2.47 -3.14 -8.18
N ARG A 98 3.12 -2.15 -7.54
CA ARG A 98 3.70 -2.35 -6.21
C ARG A 98 2.64 -2.71 -5.18
N ILE A 99 1.47 -2.08 -5.22
CA ILE A 99 0.37 -2.40 -4.29
C ILE A 99 -0.13 -3.83 -4.51
N LEU A 100 -0.32 -4.22 -5.78
CA LEU A 100 -0.70 -5.59 -6.13
C LEU A 100 0.35 -6.62 -5.67
N TYR A 101 1.63 -6.28 -5.84
CA TYR A 101 2.75 -7.08 -5.36
C TYR A 101 2.71 -7.27 -3.85
N GLU A 102 2.48 -6.19 -3.08
CA GLU A 102 2.38 -6.28 -1.63
C GLU A 102 1.19 -7.13 -1.18
N LEU A 103 -0.01 -6.96 -1.76
CA LEU A 103 -1.16 -7.82 -1.45
C LEU A 103 -0.84 -9.31 -1.66
N ARG A 104 -0.24 -9.65 -2.81
CA ARG A 104 0.20 -11.01 -3.10
C ARG A 104 1.29 -11.49 -2.14
N HIS A 105 2.22 -10.61 -1.78
CA HIS A 105 3.30 -10.92 -0.86
C HIS A 105 2.76 -11.25 0.53
N ILE A 106 1.81 -10.44 1.04
CA ILE A 106 1.12 -10.68 2.32
C ILE A 106 0.46 -12.05 2.28
N HIS A 107 -0.34 -12.34 1.25
CA HIS A 107 -1.01 -13.63 1.12
C HIS A 107 -0.03 -14.81 1.19
N ARG A 108 1.03 -14.79 0.36
CA ARG A 108 2.06 -15.84 0.34
C ARG A 108 2.79 -16.01 1.66
N ARG A 109 3.07 -14.90 2.35
CA ARG A 109 3.74 -14.93 3.65
C ARG A 109 2.82 -15.53 4.70
N LEU A 110 1.52 -15.23 4.67
CA LEU A 110 0.54 -15.84 5.55
C LEU A 110 0.36 -17.33 5.29
N GLU A 111 0.31 -17.76 4.03
CA GLU A 111 0.23 -19.18 3.65
C GLU A 111 1.45 -19.98 4.11
N ALA A 112 2.65 -19.37 4.05
CA ALA A 112 3.90 -20.03 4.43
C ALA A 112 4.11 -20.15 5.94
N LEU A 113 3.30 -19.46 6.75
CA LEU A 113 3.39 -19.53 8.20
C LEU A 113 2.63 -20.75 8.74
N PRO A 114 3.09 -21.36 9.84
CA PRO A 114 2.42 -22.53 10.41
C PRO A 114 0.98 -22.18 10.85
N ARG A 115 0.10 -23.18 10.80
CA ARG A 115 -1.25 -23.09 11.37
C ARG A 115 -1.13 -23.07 12.89
N CYS A 116 -1.94 -22.25 13.55
CA CYS A 116 -2.00 -22.21 15.00
C CYS A 116 -2.93 -23.33 15.48
N GLU A 117 -2.38 -24.40 16.06
CA GLU A 117 -3.18 -25.55 16.53
C GLU A 117 -3.86 -25.27 17.87
N ASN A 118 -3.33 -24.34 18.67
CA ASN A 118 -3.84 -24.00 19.98
C ASN A 118 -4.89 -22.89 19.90
N GLN A 119 -6.16 -23.23 20.17
CA GLN A 119 -7.24 -22.24 20.26
C GLN A 119 -7.03 -21.17 21.35
N LYS A 120 -6.24 -21.47 22.38
CA LYS A 120 -5.91 -20.50 23.43
C LYS A 120 -5.03 -19.35 22.94
N ASP A 121 -4.17 -19.63 21.95
CA ASP A 121 -3.29 -18.64 21.34
C ASP A 121 -4.05 -17.78 20.32
N ALA A 122 -5.21 -18.24 19.81
CA ALA A 122 -5.99 -17.53 18.80
C ALA A 122 -6.61 -16.20 19.29
N VAL A 123 -6.79 -16.00 20.61
CA VAL A 123 -7.39 -14.78 21.18
C VAL A 123 -6.42 -13.59 21.12
N GLU A 124 -5.12 -13.85 21.04
CA GLU A 124 -4.07 -12.83 21.09
C GLU A 124 -3.49 -12.49 19.71
N VAL A 125 -3.89 -13.22 18.66
CA VAL A 125 -3.36 -13.01 17.33
C VAL A 125 -4.03 -11.83 16.66
N LYS A 126 -3.21 -10.91 16.17
CA LYS A 126 -3.62 -9.77 15.38
C LYS A 126 -3.59 -10.11 13.89
N ASN A 127 -4.65 -9.75 13.18
CA ASN A 127 -4.73 -9.86 11.73
C ASN A 127 -4.12 -8.61 11.07
N VAL A 128 -3.50 -8.79 9.90
CA VAL A 128 -3.04 -7.70 9.05
C VAL A 128 -4.23 -6.97 8.44
N LEU A 129 -5.29 -7.70 8.05
CA LEU A 129 -6.55 -7.14 7.58
C LEU A 129 -7.69 -7.53 8.52
N GLN A 130 -8.45 -6.54 8.94
CA GLN A 130 -9.62 -6.74 9.80
C GLN A 130 -10.85 -6.12 9.14
N ARG A 131 -11.93 -6.88 9.04
CA ARG A 131 -13.25 -6.32 8.73
C ARG A 131 -13.76 -5.55 9.93
N LEU A 132 -14.25 -4.34 9.67
CA LEU A 132 -14.89 -3.52 10.69
C LEU A 132 -16.34 -3.97 10.93
N SER A 133 -16.88 -3.74 12.12
CA SER A 133 -18.33 -3.87 12.37
C SER A 133 -19.10 -2.73 11.69
N GLU A 134 -20.42 -2.84 11.59
CA GLU A 134 -21.24 -1.76 11.03
C GLU A 134 -21.12 -0.48 11.86
N GLU A 135 -21.05 -0.59 13.19
CA GLU A 135 -20.84 0.55 14.08
C GLU A 135 -19.48 1.21 13.85
N GLU A 136 -18.42 0.41 13.71
CA GLU A 136 -17.08 0.91 13.38
C GLU A 136 -17.03 1.57 12.01
N VAL A 137 -17.77 1.05 11.02
CA VAL A 137 -17.90 1.65 9.68
C VAL A 137 -18.60 3.01 9.75
N GLU A 138 -19.69 3.11 10.51
CA GLU A 138 -20.41 4.37 10.69
C GLU A 138 -19.57 5.38 11.47
N ASP A 139 -18.77 4.93 12.44
CA ASP A 139 -17.79 5.78 13.10
C ASP A 139 -16.73 6.29 12.10
N VAL A 140 -16.16 5.41 11.28
CA VAL A 140 -15.19 5.76 10.22
C VAL A 140 -15.80 6.75 9.23
N ARG A 141 -17.02 6.51 8.72
CA ARG A 141 -17.72 7.40 7.79
C ARG A 141 -18.11 8.74 8.42
N GLY A 142 -18.47 8.72 9.69
CA GLY A 142 -18.83 9.90 10.48
C GLY A 142 -17.64 10.75 10.91
N GLY A 143 -16.41 10.41 10.49
CA GLY A 143 -15.21 11.14 10.93
C GLY A 143 -14.87 10.91 12.41
N ARG A 144 -15.48 9.90 13.04
CA ARG A 144 -15.28 9.62 14.45
C ARG A 144 -13.97 8.89 14.65
N PRO A 145 -13.29 9.18 15.77
CA PRO A 145 -11.92 8.78 15.90
C PRO A 145 -11.81 7.32 16.38
N VAL A 146 -11.04 6.53 15.64
CA VAL A 146 -10.85 5.09 15.90
C VAL A 146 -9.85 4.89 17.05
N THR A 147 -10.13 3.91 17.91
CA THR A 147 -9.36 3.67 19.16
C THR A 147 -8.27 2.62 19.03
N ASP A 148 -8.23 1.85 17.94
CA ASP A 148 -7.20 0.82 17.73
C ASP A 148 -5.87 1.45 17.32
N LYS A 149 -4.84 1.17 18.13
CA LYS A 149 -3.49 1.71 18.02
C LYS A 149 -2.67 1.09 16.90
N ASP A 150 -3.08 -0.05 16.37
CA ASP A 150 -2.34 -0.76 15.32
C ASP A 150 -2.86 -0.44 13.92
N VAL A 151 -3.98 0.29 13.79
CA VAL A 151 -4.54 0.63 12.48
C VAL A 151 -3.73 1.74 11.83
N VAL A 152 -3.31 1.51 10.58
CA VAL A 152 -2.52 2.46 9.79
C VAL A 152 -3.25 2.99 8.55
N ALA A 153 -4.32 2.34 8.13
CA ALA A 153 -5.18 2.80 7.04
C ALA A 153 -6.53 2.06 7.04
N PHE A 154 -7.51 2.60 6.32
CA PHE A 154 -8.76 1.92 6.01
C PHE A 154 -8.90 1.72 4.50
N PHE A 155 -9.50 0.61 4.09
CA PHE A 155 -9.86 0.31 2.71
C PHE A 155 -11.38 0.31 2.60
N ASP A 156 -11.92 1.24 1.84
CA ASP A 156 -13.29 1.14 1.35
C ASP A 156 -13.26 0.29 0.08
N VAL A 157 -13.79 -0.93 0.19
CA VAL A 157 -13.87 -1.92 -0.89
C VAL A 157 -15.19 -1.82 -1.66
N ALA A 158 -16.07 -0.88 -1.30
CA ALA A 158 -17.32 -0.68 -2.02
C ALA A 158 -17.05 -0.34 -3.49
N GLY A 159 -17.76 -1.01 -4.38
CA GLY A 159 -17.62 -0.84 -5.83
C GLY A 159 -16.48 -1.61 -6.48
N LEU A 160 -15.70 -2.41 -5.73
CA LEU A 160 -14.82 -3.40 -6.37
C LEU A 160 -15.67 -4.49 -7.01
N THR A 161 -15.47 -4.74 -8.30
CA THR A 161 -16.05 -5.92 -8.96
C THR A 161 -15.32 -7.17 -8.47
N THR A 162 -16.04 -8.10 -7.86
CA THR A 162 -15.49 -9.41 -7.50
C THR A 162 -15.73 -10.40 -8.63
N SER A 163 -14.75 -11.25 -8.92
CA SER A 163 -14.96 -12.42 -9.76
C SER A 163 -15.30 -13.62 -8.87
N ASP A 164 -16.32 -14.38 -9.25
CA ASP A 164 -16.64 -15.67 -8.61
C ASP A 164 -15.59 -16.74 -8.95
N SER A 165 -14.74 -16.49 -9.96
CA SER A 165 -13.69 -17.40 -10.35
C SER A 165 -12.46 -17.22 -9.45
N PRO A 166 -11.85 -18.31 -8.96
CA PRO A 166 -10.60 -18.23 -8.23
C PRO A 166 -9.53 -17.68 -9.17
N ILE A 167 -9.20 -16.39 -9.01
CA ILE A 167 -8.08 -15.80 -9.72
C ILE A 167 -6.84 -16.49 -9.20
N ILE A 168 -6.16 -17.22 -10.09
CA ILE A 168 -4.86 -17.79 -9.79
C ILE A 168 -3.94 -16.60 -9.53
N THR A 169 -3.69 -16.29 -8.25
CA THR A 169 -2.82 -15.20 -7.77
C THR A 169 -1.34 -15.39 -8.15
N GLN A 170 -1.04 -16.25 -9.13
CA GLN A 170 0.32 -16.53 -9.61
C GLN A 170 0.84 -15.47 -10.57
N ASP A 171 -0.01 -14.73 -11.28
CA ASP A 171 0.44 -13.64 -12.14
C ASP A 171 -0.25 -12.33 -11.74
N ILE A 172 0.56 -11.29 -11.52
CA ILE A 172 0.02 -9.95 -11.23
C ILE A 172 -0.36 -9.35 -12.59
N PRO A 173 -1.64 -9.00 -12.81
CA PRO A 173 -2.06 -8.41 -14.06
C PRO A 173 -1.33 -7.09 -14.30
N VAL A 174 -0.94 -6.86 -15.55
CA VAL A 174 -0.41 -5.58 -15.99
C VAL A 174 -1.60 -4.77 -16.52
N PRO A 175 -1.86 -3.57 -15.99
CA PRO A 175 -2.96 -2.76 -16.49
C PRO A 175 -2.75 -2.43 -17.97
N SER A 176 -3.80 -2.61 -18.76
CA SER A 176 -3.79 -2.37 -20.21
C SER A 176 -3.84 -0.87 -20.53
N SER A 177 -4.46 -0.08 -19.64
CA SER A 177 -4.44 1.37 -19.70
C SER A 177 -4.36 1.98 -18.31
N LEU A 178 -3.66 3.10 -18.22
CA LEU A 178 -3.75 3.97 -17.07
C LEU A 178 -4.89 4.94 -17.31
N ALA A 179 -6.06 4.61 -16.78
CA ALA A 179 -7.15 5.58 -16.68
C ALA A 179 -6.64 6.83 -15.93
N ASN A 180 -7.25 7.98 -16.20
CA ASN A 180 -7.05 9.20 -15.41
C ASN A 180 -7.65 8.98 -14.02
N ILE A 181 -6.90 8.29 -13.17
CA ILE A 181 -7.23 8.00 -11.79
C ILE A 181 -6.99 9.28 -10.99
N SER A 182 -8.04 9.76 -10.34
CA SER A 182 -7.95 10.77 -9.29
C SER A 182 -8.32 10.06 -7.98
N PRO A 183 -7.36 9.79 -7.09
CA PRO A 183 -7.66 9.18 -5.81
C PRO A 183 -8.71 10.00 -5.04
N ASP A 184 -9.61 9.32 -4.36
CA ASP A 184 -10.39 9.93 -3.28
C ASP A 184 -9.89 9.36 -1.95
N ILE A 185 -9.20 10.19 -1.17
CA ILE A 185 -8.59 9.80 0.09
C ILE A 185 -9.07 10.76 1.18
N ALA A 186 -9.99 10.27 2.00
CA ALA A 186 -10.40 10.97 3.22
C ALA A 186 -9.39 10.71 4.34
N LEU A 187 -9.15 11.72 5.18
CA LEU A 187 -8.30 11.60 6.37
C LEU A 187 -9.19 11.60 7.61
N LEU A 188 -9.05 10.58 8.45
CA LEU A 188 -9.83 10.41 9.68
C LEU A 188 -9.01 10.73 10.92
N PRO A 189 -9.50 11.56 11.84
CA PRO A 189 -8.76 11.88 13.06
C PRO A 189 -8.58 10.63 13.94
N LEU A 190 -7.40 10.42 14.50
CA LEU A 190 -7.15 9.33 15.45
C LEU A 190 -7.43 9.79 16.89
N LYS A 191 -8.12 8.96 17.69
CA LYS A 191 -8.35 9.30 19.10
C LYS A 191 -7.12 8.88 19.88
N THR A 192 -6.23 9.82 20.15
CA THR A 192 -5.19 9.60 21.14
C THR A 192 -5.86 9.59 22.51
N ASN A 193 -5.93 8.42 23.17
CA ASN A 193 -6.37 8.32 24.56
C ASN A 193 -5.33 9.04 25.44
N GLY A 194 -5.51 10.35 25.54
CA GLY A 194 -4.58 11.30 26.15
C GLY A 194 -4.59 11.20 27.67
N ASN A 195 -3.94 10.17 28.20
CA ASN A 195 -3.52 10.15 29.60
C ASN A 195 -2.12 10.73 29.78
N HIS A 196 -1.38 11.00 28.69
CA HIS A 196 -0.06 11.64 28.74
C HIS A 196 -0.10 13.11 28.28
N PRO A 197 0.30 14.07 29.13
CA PRO A 197 0.31 15.49 28.80
C PRO A 197 1.31 15.89 27.69
N GLU A 198 2.25 15.00 27.32
CA GLU A 198 3.21 15.23 26.22
C GLU A 198 2.68 14.85 24.83
N ASP A 199 1.55 14.14 24.71
CA ASP A 199 0.95 13.71 23.43
C ASP A 199 -0.01 14.77 22.81
N ARG A 200 -0.02 16.00 23.34
CA ARG A 200 -1.06 17.01 23.02
C ARG A 200 -1.00 17.62 21.61
N ASN A 201 -0.03 17.30 20.76
CA ASN A 201 0.19 18.03 19.51
C ASN A 201 0.27 17.18 18.23
N THR A 202 -0.03 15.89 18.26
CA THR A 202 -0.08 15.07 17.04
C THR A 202 -1.53 14.78 16.66
N ASN A 203 -2.12 15.66 15.84
CA ASN A 203 -3.35 15.37 15.11
C ASN A 203 -3.06 14.30 14.04
N VAL A 204 -2.79 13.07 14.48
CA VAL A 204 -2.57 11.95 13.57
C VAL A 204 -3.89 11.65 12.89
N SER A 205 -3.89 11.68 11.56
CA SER A 205 -5.06 11.28 10.77
C SER A 205 -4.74 10.02 9.97
N LEU A 206 -5.71 9.10 9.88
CA LEU A 206 -5.60 7.84 9.15
C LEU A 206 -6.26 7.96 7.78
N PRO A 207 -5.60 7.52 6.70
CA PRO A 207 -6.18 7.58 5.36
C PRO A 207 -7.24 6.49 5.16
N VAL A 208 -8.33 6.85 4.49
CA VAL A 208 -9.35 5.95 3.96
C VAL A 208 -9.19 5.89 2.45
N TYR A 209 -8.79 4.73 1.95
CA TYR A 209 -8.54 4.49 0.55
C TYR A 209 -9.76 3.84 -0.10
N LYS A 210 -10.47 4.58 -0.96
CA LYS A 210 -11.54 4.01 -1.79
C LYS A 210 -10.94 3.23 -2.96
N LEU A 211 -10.82 1.92 -2.81
CA LEU A 211 -10.03 1.09 -3.74
C LEU A 211 -10.58 1.11 -5.17
N ALA A 212 -11.89 1.15 -5.34
CA ALA A 212 -12.52 1.26 -6.66
C ALA A 212 -12.13 2.55 -7.41
N SER A 213 -11.84 3.64 -6.68
CA SER A 213 -11.37 4.91 -7.25
C SER A 213 -9.88 4.93 -7.56
N LEU A 214 -9.08 4.13 -6.82
CA LEU A 214 -7.63 4.11 -6.90
C LEU A 214 -7.07 3.23 -8.01
N PHE A 215 -7.86 2.30 -8.51
CA PHE A 215 -7.43 1.30 -9.48
C PHE A 215 -8.36 1.28 -10.70
N PRO A 216 -7.82 1.03 -11.91
CA PRO A 216 -8.63 0.68 -13.08
C PRO A 216 -9.54 -0.52 -12.78
N SER A 217 -10.75 -0.52 -13.35
CA SER A 217 -11.76 -1.58 -13.14
C SER A 217 -11.28 -2.97 -13.52
N GLU A 218 -10.39 -3.07 -14.52
CA GLU A 218 -9.72 -4.31 -14.91
C GLU A 218 -8.90 -4.97 -13.79
N LEU A 219 -8.45 -4.20 -12.79
CA LEU A 219 -7.70 -4.71 -11.64
C LEU A 219 -8.60 -5.04 -10.43
N HIS A 220 -9.85 -4.60 -10.42
CA HIS A 220 -10.76 -4.77 -9.28
C HIS A 220 -10.95 -6.24 -8.89
N PRO A 221 -11.17 -7.19 -9.83
CA PRO A 221 -11.30 -8.60 -9.47
C PRO A 221 -10.06 -9.14 -8.76
N PHE A 222 -8.86 -8.80 -9.25
CA PHE A 222 -7.62 -9.24 -8.66
C PHE A 222 -7.45 -8.70 -7.23
N ILE A 223 -7.78 -7.42 -7.00
CA ILE A 223 -7.71 -6.79 -5.68
C ILE A 223 -8.72 -7.45 -4.72
N GLY A 224 -9.98 -7.59 -5.14
CA GLY A 224 -11.02 -8.22 -4.35
C GLY A 224 -10.66 -9.64 -3.95
N CYS A 225 -10.23 -10.47 -4.91
CA CYS A 225 -9.79 -11.84 -4.66
C CYS A 225 -8.55 -11.87 -3.74
N SER A 226 -7.59 -10.96 -3.91
CA SER A 226 -6.39 -10.90 -3.06
C SER A 226 -6.73 -10.57 -1.61
N LEU A 227 -7.61 -9.59 -1.37
CA LEU A 227 -8.08 -9.23 -0.03
C LEU A 227 -8.86 -10.38 0.61
N GLN A 228 -9.74 -11.03 -0.15
CA GLN A 228 -10.49 -12.20 0.31
C GLN A 228 -9.57 -13.36 0.65
N ALA A 229 -8.54 -13.61 -0.16
CA ALA A 229 -7.56 -14.67 0.08
C ALA A 229 -6.75 -14.41 1.36
N ILE A 230 -6.26 -13.17 1.57
CA ILE A 230 -5.58 -12.78 2.80
C ILE A 230 -6.46 -13.06 4.03
N MET A 231 -7.69 -12.53 4.05
CA MET A 231 -8.59 -12.72 5.19
C MET A 231 -8.98 -14.19 5.41
N SER A 232 -9.16 -14.96 4.33
CA SER A 232 -9.52 -16.38 4.43
C SER A 232 -8.36 -17.19 5.00
N THR A 233 -7.13 -16.90 4.57
CA THR A 233 -5.91 -17.51 5.11
C THR A 233 -5.71 -17.13 6.58
N GLU A 234 -5.97 -15.88 6.98
CA GLU A 234 -5.94 -15.48 8.40
C GLU A 234 -6.99 -16.22 9.21
N LYS A 235 -8.24 -16.30 8.74
CA LYS A 235 -9.32 -17.06 9.41
C LYS A 235 -9.02 -18.55 9.53
N GLN A 236 -8.40 -19.16 8.53
CA GLN A 236 -8.02 -20.58 8.58
C GLN A 236 -6.88 -20.83 9.57
N ARG A 237 -5.96 -19.87 9.73
CA ARG A 237 -4.85 -19.97 10.69
C ARG A 237 -5.28 -19.67 12.11
N PHE A 238 -6.25 -18.77 12.27
CA PHE A 238 -6.77 -18.30 13.55
C PHE A 238 -8.30 -18.42 13.53
N PRO A 239 -8.84 -19.65 13.62
CA PRO A 239 -10.28 -19.86 13.59
C PRO A 239 -10.91 -19.06 14.75
N PRO A 240 -11.95 -18.25 14.46
CA PRO A 240 -12.62 -17.50 15.52
C PRO A 240 -13.13 -18.45 16.58
N ASN A 241 -13.03 -18.06 17.85
CA ASN A 241 -13.71 -18.78 18.92
C ASN A 241 -15.21 -18.80 18.57
N ASN A 242 -15.76 -20.01 18.34
CA ASN A 242 -17.12 -20.26 17.85
C ASN A 242 -18.24 -19.61 18.67
N HIS A 243 -17.91 -19.01 19.82
CA HIS A 243 -18.86 -18.37 20.74
C HIS A 243 -19.25 -16.93 20.37
N LEU A 244 -18.60 -16.29 19.38
CA LEU A 244 -18.91 -14.93 18.94
C LEU A 244 -19.21 -14.82 17.44
N LEU A 245 -19.82 -15.85 16.85
CA LEU A 245 -20.39 -15.76 15.50
C LEU A 245 -21.66 -14.90 15.53
N HIS A 246 -21.49 -13.60 15.80
CA HIS A 246 -22.49 -12.64 15.39
C HIS A 246 -22.48 -12.64 13.86
N ARG A 247 -23.60 -13.08 13.28
CA ARG A 247 -23.83 -13.24 11.85
C ARG A 247 -24.03 -11.87 11.19
N SER A 248 -23.14 -10.92 11.48
CA SER A 248 -23.21 -9.57 10.92
C SER A 248 -22.94 -9.61 9.42
N ILE A 249 -23.63 -8.73 8.71
CA ILE A 249 -23.44 -8.54 7.28
C ILE A 249 -21.98 -8.10 7.07
N PRO A 250 -21.27 -8.67 6.08
CA PRO A 250 -19.96 -8.19 5.69
C PRO A 250 -19.94 -6.67 5.52
N SER A 251 -19.11 -5.96 6.27
CA SER A 251 -18.82 -4.57 5.95
C SER A 251 -17.93 -4.48 4.72
N ASP A 252 -18.11 -3.38 3.98
CA ASP A 252 -17.27 -2.99 2.85
C ASP A 252 -16.03 -2.18 3.28
N VAL A 253 -15.72 -2.13 4.58
CA VAL A 253 -14.53 -1.41 5.08
C VAL A 253 -13.61 -2.35 5.83
N LEU A 254 -12.34 -2.35 5.41
CA LEU A 254 -11.27 -3.10 6.04
C LEU A 254 -10.31 -2.15 6.75
N ALA A 255 -9.90 -2.48 7.96
CA ALA A 255 -8.76 -1.86 8.62
C ALA A 255 -7.47 -2.60 8.23
N LEU A 256 -6.47 -1.85 7.78
CA LEU A 256 -5.11 -2.30 7.60
C LEU A 256 -4.33 -2.04 8.88
N ARG A 257 -3.71 -3.08 9.43
CA ARG A 257 -2.98 -3.02 10.69
C ARG A 257 -1.47 -3.19 10.49
N ALA A 258 -0.70 -2.47 11.29
CA ALA A 258 0.75 -2.62 11.41
C ALA A 258 1.14 -2.70 12.89
N PHE A 259 1.97 -3.68 13.22
CA PHE A 259 2.43 -3.93 14.58
C PHE A 259 3.84 -4.55 14.54
N ASP A 260 4.68 -4.26 15.54
CA ASP A 260 6.07 -4.74 15.56
C ASP A 260 6.16 -6.27 15.72
N ARG A 261 5.39 -6.82 16.65
CA ARG A 261 5.27 -8.26 16.95
C ARG A 261 3.86 -8.55 17.48
N ASP A 262 3.30 -9.69 17.12
CA ASP A 262 2.23 -10.31 17.89
C ASP A 262 2.82 -11.00 19.14
N GLN A 263 1.99 -11.31 20.15
CA GLN A 263 2.44 -11.96 21.39
C GLN A 263 3.15 -13.30 21.14
N HIS A 264 2.88 -13.93 19.99
CA HIS A 264 3.46 -15.21 19.61
C HIS A 264 4.66 -15.11 18.66
N ASN A 265 5.06 -13.90 18.24
CA ASN A 265 6.13 -13.68 17.26
C ASN A 265 5.87 -14.41 15.91
N THR A 266 4.60 -14.76 15.63
CA THR A 266 4.15 -15.56 14.49
C THR A 266 3.71 -14.73 13.30
N VAL A 267 3.32 -13.48 13.51
CA VAL A 267 2.81 -12.60 12.45
C VAL A 267 3.65 -11.34 12.35
N GLN A 268 4.19 -11.12 11.14
CA GLN A 268 4.97 -9.93 10.83
C GLN A 268 4.03 -8.78 10.51
N GLY A 269 3.63 -7.98 11.50
CA GLY A 269 2.84 -6.76 11.24
C GLY A 269 3.56 -5.73 10.36
N SER A 270 4.85 -5.94 10.08
CA SER A 270 5.58 -5.24 9.01
C SER A 270 4.97 -5.46 7.60
N LEU A 271 4.22 -6.55 7.40
CA LEU A 271 3.49 -6.82 6.16
C LEU A 271 2.48 -5.71 5.84
N GLY A 272 1.68 -5.28 6.83
CA GLY A 272 0.74 -4.17 6.66
C GLY A 272 1.46 -2.82 6.44
N THR A 273 2.64 -2.64 7.04
CA THR A 273 3.43 -1.42 6.86
C THR A 273 3.85 -1.20 5.40
N LEU A 274 4.32 -2.24 4.71
CA LEU A 274 4.77 -2.12 3.32
C LEU A 274 3.63 -1.79 2.36
N LEU A 275 2.44 -2.37 2.60
CA LEU A 275 1.23 -2.05 1.84
C LEU A 275 0.78 -0.61 2.10
N ALA A 276 0.74 -0.18 3.36
CA ALA A 276 0.39 1.20 3.74
C ALA A 276 1.33 2.22 3.07
N VAL A 277 2.64 1.97 3.11
CA VAL A 277 3.64 2.82 2.43
C VAL A 277 3.40 2.84 0.93
N SER A 278 3.07 1.70 0.31
CA SER A 278 2.85 1.63 -1.14
C SER A 278 1.60 2.43 -1.57
N LEU A 279 0.52 2.35 -0.80
CA LEU A 279 -0.69 3.15 -0.99
C LEU A 279 -0.43 4.64 -0.78
N TRP A 280 0.31 4.99 0.27
CA TRP A 280 0.72 6.37 0.54
C TRP A 280 1.55 6.98 -0.60
N ARG A 281 2.45 6.20 -1.21
CA ARG A 281 3.24 6.68 -2.37
C ARG A 281 2.38 6.97 -3.57
N LEU A 282 1.36 6.15 -3.82
CA LEU A 282 0.40 6.41 -4.89
C LEU A 282 -0.39 7.69 -4.61
N ALA A 283 -0.83 7.90 -3.36
CA ALA A 283 -1.48 9.15 -2.94
C ALA A 283 -0.58 10.38 -3.18
N CYS A 284 0.68 10.32 -2.72
CA CYS A 284 1.67 11.37 -2.92
C CYS A 284 1.90 11.68 -4.41
N PHE A 285 1.97 10.64 -5.24
CA PHE A 285 2.13 10.77 -6.68
C PHE A 285 1.02 11.62 -7.28
N HIS A 286 -0.23 11.43 -6.83
CA HIS A 286 -1.38 12.22 -7.26
C HIS A 286 -1.54 13.56 -6.52
N GLY A 287 -0.51 14.01 -5.80
CA GLY A 287 -0.51 15.32 -5.12
C GLY A 287 -1.25 15.34 -3.79
N GLN A 288 -1.72 14.20 -3.29
CA GLN A 288 -2.39 14.11 -1.99
C GLN A 288 -1.38 13.83 -0.88
N ALA A 289 -1.76 14.11 0.38
CA ALA A 289 -0.99 13.71 1.56
C ALA A 289 0.39 14.39 1.76
N TRP A 290 0.63 15.53 1.09
CA TRP A 290 1.83 16.37 1.29
C TRP A 290 1.69 17.38 2.44
N GLU A 291 0.46 17.70 2.85
CA GLU A 291 0.14 18.76 3.82
C GLU A 291 -0.11 18.24 5.25
N THR A 292 0.05 16.92 5.48
CA THR A 292 -0.12 16.28 6.79
C THR A 292 1.12 16.34 7.66
#